data_AF-A0A660MQA7-F1
#
_entry.id   AF-A0A660MQA7-F1
#
_cell.length_a   1.000
_cell.length_b   1.000
_cell.length_c   1.000
_cell.angle_alpha   90.00
_cell.angle_beta   90.00
_cell.angle_gamma   90.00
#
_symmetry.space_group_name_H-M   'P 1'
#
loop_
_entity.id
_entity.type
_entity.pdbx_description
1 polymer ?
#
loop_
_entity_poly.entity_id
_entity_poly.type
_entity_poly.pdbx_seq_one_letter_code
_entity_poly.pdbx_strand_id
1 'polypeptide(L)'
;MRYLLYAALAAALTFFITLPILGVHLNQSAQGLSLTGQWQHCLYAAAVVFVAQLLLPLAIQAKHRLPRNPRFSPAAYIENHRGVVLALLIVAAFLVPVFGSRGAVNIATLALIYVMLGLSLNIVVGYAGLLDLGHVAFYAVGAYCYAILAQHGVGFWTTLPIAALLTGALGLLLGFPVLRLRGDYLAIVTLGFGEIIRILLNNLDSLTNGPKGINNIPKPGLFNIVFTRKGGAGETPFHELVGIPFSTEQRGIFLYLIILGLCLLTLWVINRLLRMPIGRAWEALREDEIACRSLGVNTTGIKLSA
;
A
#
# COMPACT_ATOMS: atom_id res chain seq x y z
N MET A 1 42.85 -8.42 -3.39
CA MET A 1 42.95 -7.22 -4.26
C MET A 1 41.68 -6.97 -5.09
N ARG A 2 41.17 -7.95 -5.85
CA ARG A 2 39.93 -7.79 -6.66
C ARG A 2 38.68 -7.38 -5.85
N TYR A 3 38.47 -7.95 -4.65
CA TYR A 3 37.30 -7.61 -3.80
C TYR A 3 37.30 -6.17 -3.31
N LEU A 4 38.48 -5.62 -3.00
CA LEU A 4 38.63 -4.26 -2.50
C LEU A 4 38.36 -3.24 -3.61
N LEU A 5 38.83 -3.54 -4.83
CA LEU A 5 38.58 -2.71 -6.02
C LEU A 5 37.09 -2.72 -6.41
N TYR A 6 36.43 -3.89 -6.33
CA TYR A 6 35.00 -4.00 -6.56
C TYR A 6 34.16 -3.24 -5.51
N ALA A 7 34.48 -3.39 -4.22
CA ALA A 7 33.79 -2.66 -3.15
C ALA A 7 33.98 -1.14 -3.30
N ALA A 8 35.18 -0.68 -3.67
CA ALA A 8 35.45 0.73 -3.91
C ALA A 8 34.64 1.29 -5.10
N LEU A 9 34.58 0.56 -6.22
CA LEU A 9 33.78 0.96 -7.39
C LEU A 9 32.28 0.99 -7.07
N ALA A 10 31.78 0.00 -6.34
CA ALA A 10 30.38 -0.06 -5.97
C ALA A 10 29.99 1.03 -4.96
N ALA A 11 30.87 1.38 -4.03
CA ALA A 11 30.69 2.51 -3.12
C ALA A 11 30.69 3.85 -3.87
N ALA A 12 31.62 4.05 -4.81
CA ALA A 12 31.68 5.24 -5.64
C ALA A 12 30.40 5.39 -6.51
N LEU A 13 29.97 4.30 -7.15
CA LEU A 13 28.73 4.29 -7.93
C LEU A 13 27.50 4.60 -7.05
N THR A 14 27.45 4.06 -5.84
CA THR A 14 26.39 4.36 -4.86
C THR A 14 26.40 5.83 -4.46
N PHE A 15 27.58 6.41 -4.23
CA PHE A 15 27.70 7.83 -3.91
C PHE A 15 27.09 8.70 -5.02
N PHE A 16 27.44 8.45 -6.29
CA PHE A 16 26.91 9.22 -7.42
C PHE A 16 25.40 9.03 -7.61
N ILE A 17 24.89 7.80 -7.49
CA ILE A 17 23.45 7.53 -7.66
C ILE A 17 22.62 8.15 -6.53
N THR A 18 23.14 8.17 -5.30
CA THR A 18 22.42 8.71 -4.14
C THR A 18 22.54 10.22 -4.01
N LEU A 19 23.46 10.87 -4.73
CA LEU A 19 23.68 12.31 -4.71
C LEU A 19 22.42 13.15 -5.01
N PRO A 20 21.64 12.88 -6.08
CA PRO A 20 20.41 13.63 -6.34
C PRO A 20 19.29 13.33 -5.32
N ILE A 21 19.33 12.17 -4.65
CA ILE A 21 18.24 11.69 -3.80
C ILE A 21 18.46 12.10 -2.32
N LEU A 22 19.67 11.91 -1.81
CA LEU A 22 20.06 12.12 -0.42
C LEU A 22 20.93 13.36 -0.22
N GLY A 23 21.60 13.83 -1.29
CA GLY A 23 22.54 14.94 -1.21
C GLY A 23 21.85 16.30 -1.28
N VAL A 24 20.68 16.40 -1.90
CA VAL A 24 19.99 17.67 -2.16
C VAL A 24 18.69 17.74 -1.37
N HIS A 25 18.66 18.62 -0.36
CA HIS A 25 17.45 18.91 0.39
C HIS A 25 16.94 20.33 0.12
N LEU A 26 15.67 20.43 -0.26
CA LEU A 26 14.96 21.69 -0.40
C LEU A 26 14.44 22.14 0.96
N ASN A 27 15.03 23.19 1.51
CA ASN A 27 14.53 23.86 2.70
C ASN A 27 13.60 24.99 2.29
N GLN A 28 12.31 24.79 2.51
CA GLN A 28 11.27 25.78 2.26
C GLN A 28 11.10 26.66 3.49
N SER A 29 11.55 27.91 3.41
CA SER A 29 11.39 28.91 4.47
C SER A 29 10.39 29.99 4.06
N ALA A 30 9.92 30.79 5.02
CA ALA A 30 9.00 31.90 4.75
C ALA A 30 9.59 32.97 3.79
N GLN A 31 10.89 32.95 3.53
CA GLN A 31 11.61 33.88 2.66
C GLN A 31 12.02 33.28 1.30
N GLY A 32 11.71 32.00 1.02
CA GLY A 32 11.98 31.36 -0.26
C GLY A 32 12.45 29.91 -0.16
N LEU A 33 12.74 29.32 -1.32
CA LEU A 33 13.32 27.97 -1.46
C LEU A 33 14.85 28.07 -1.38
N SER A 34 15.44 27.41 -0.39
CA SER A 34 16.90 27.29 -0.25
C SER A 34 17.32 25.84 -0.49
N LEU A 35 18.41 25.66 -1.23
CA LEU A 35 18.98 24.35 -1.51
C LEU A 35 20.10 24.08 -0.50
N THR A 36 19.94 23.06 0.33
CA THR A 36 20.97 22.64 1.28
C THR A 36 21.58 21.30 0.86
N GLY A 37 22.89 21.27 0.73
CA GLY A 37 23.64 20.06 0.38
C GLY A 37 23.98 19.24 1.62
N GLN A 38 23.34 18.09 1.83
CA GLN A 38 23.63 17.18 2.94
C GLN A 38 24.46 15.97 2.48
N TRP A 39 25.68 16.24 2.01
CA TRP A 39 26.63 15.26 1.46
C TRP A 39 26.98 14.10 2.40
N GLN A 40 26.78 14.29 3.70
CA GLN A 40 27.03 13.29 4.74
C GLN A 40 26.21 12.02 4.53
N HIS A 41 24.94 12.12 4.11
CA HIS A 41 24.08 10.96 3.88
C HIS A 41 24.56 10.09 2.71
N CYS A 42 25.06 10.72 1.64
CA CYS A 42 25.66 10.02 0.50
C CYS A 42 26.94 9.28 0.90
N LEU A 43 27.77 9.92 1.75
CA LEU A 43 28.99 9.29 2.28
C LEU A 43 28.65 8.09 3.19
N TYR A 44 27.65 8.21 4.06
CA TYR A 44 27.21 7.08 4.89
C TYR A 44 26.68 5.93 4.03
N ALA A 45 25.87 6.20 3.00
CA ALA A 45 25.38 5.18 2.09
C ALA A 45 26.53 4.47 1.35
N ALA A 46 27.50 5.23 0.83
CA ALA A 46 28.68 4.69 0.17
C ALA A 46 29.54 3.84 1.12
N ALA A 47 29.72 4.29 2.36
CA ALA A 47 30.47 3.56 3.38
C ALA A 47 29.78 2.24 3.78
N VAL A 48 28.46 2.24 3.96
CA VAL A 48 27.67 1.03 4.24
C VAL A 48 27.82 0.03 3.10
N VAL A 49 27.69 0.48 1.86
CA VAL A 49 27.81 -0.36 0.68
C VAL A 49 29.23 -0.92 0.54
N PHE A 50 30.26 -0.10 0.77
CA PHE A 50 31.66 -0.52 0.79
C PHE A 50 31.90 -1.64 1.81
N VAL A 51 31.48 -1.43 3.06
CA VAL A 51 31.64 -2.41 4.14
C VAL A 51 30.85 -3.67 3.84
N ALA A 52 29.61 -3.54 3.39
CA ALA A 52 28.78 -4.66 3.00
C ALA A 52 29.45 -5.50 1.90
N GLN A 53 29.92 -4.89 0.81
CA GLN A 53 30.56 -5.61 -0.29
C GLN A 53 31.97 -6.13 0.03
N LEU A 54 32.64 -5.56 1.02
CA LEU A 54 33.87 -6.12 1.55
C LEU A 54 33.59 -7.37 2.39
N LEU A 55 32.53 -7.37 3.21
CA LEU A 55 32.18 -8.44 4.14
C LEU A 55 31.33 -9.56 3.52
N LEU A 56 30.47 -9.26 2.55
CA LEU A 56 29.57 -10.23 1.90
C LEU A 56 30.32 -11.42 1.28
N PRO A 57 31.41 -11.23 0.51
CA PRO A 57 32.17 -12.34 -0.06
C PRO A 57 32.81 -13.22 1.02
N LEU A 58 33.30 -12.61 2.11
CA LEU A 58 33.86 -13.32 3.27
C LEU A 58 32.77 -14.13 3.99
N ALA A 59 31.59 -13.53 4.21
CA ALA A 59 30.45 -14.18 4.84
C ALA A 59 29.91 -15.34 3.97
N ILE A 60 29.86 -15.18 2.64
CA ILE A 60 29.46 -16.24 1.71
C ILE A 60 30.47 -17.38 1.71
N GLN A 61 31.78 -17.08 1.67
CA GLN A 61 32.83 -18.10 1.78
C GLN A 61 32.79 -18.83 3.12
N ALA A 62 32.59 -18.11 4.23
CA ALA A 62 32.41 -18.70 5.55
C ALA A 62 31.16 -19.59 5.61
N LYS A 63 30.04 -19.14 5.01
CA LYS A 63 28.79 -19.91 4.91
C LYS A 63 28.95 -21.20 4.10
N HIS A 64 29.79 -21.22 3.07
CA HIS A 64 30.11 -22.44 2.32
C HIS A 64 30.96 -23.44 3.11
N ARG A 65 31.70 -22.98 4.13
CA ARG A 65 32.49 -23.86 5.03
C ARG A 65 31.66 -24.43 6.19
N LEU A 66 30.51 -23.84 6.48
CA LEU A 66 29.60 -24.38 7.50
C LEU A 66 28.88 -25.62 6.94
N PRO A 67 28.79 -26.72 7.73
CA PRO A 67 28.00 -27.87 7.33
C PRO A 67 26.55 -27.42 7.08
N ARG A 68 26.11 -27.54 5.83
CA ARG A 68 24.75 -27.19 5.43
C ARG A 68 23.82 -28.21 6.07
N ASN A 69 23.07 -27.84 7.10
CA ASN A 69 22.04 -28.71 7.64
C ASN A 69 20.88 -28.75 6.62
N PRO A 70 20.65 -29.86 5.90
CA PRO A 70 19.63 -29.92 4.86
C PRO A 70 18.21 -29.77 5.42
N ARG A 71 18.04 -29.89 6.74
CA ARG A 71 16.76 -29.69 7.44
C ARG A 71 16.45 -28.23 7.76
N PHE A 72 17.45 -27.33 7.77
CA PHE A 72 17.21 -25.92 8.10
C PHE A 72 16.98 -25.10 6.82
N SER A 73 15.70 -24.92 6.49
CA SER A 73 15.27 -23.94 5.48
C SER A 73 14.87 -22.63 6.18
N PRO A 74 15.52 -21.49 5.89
CA PRO A 74 15.12 -20.20 6.44
C PRO A 74 13.65 -19.85 6.16
N ALA A 75 13.13 -20.27 5.01
CA ALA A 75 11.73 -20.07 4.64
C ALA A 75 10.79 -20.87 5.55
N ALA A 76 11.09 -22.15 5.80
CA ALA A 76 10.31 -22.99 6.70
C ALA A 76 10.37 -22.48 8.16
N TYR A 77 11.50 -21.90 8.58
CA TYR A 77 11.63 -21.29 9.89
C TYR A 77 10.75 -20.04 10.05
N ILE A 78 10.75 -19.15 9.04
CA ILE A 78 9.88 -17.97 9.00
C ILE A 78 8.41 -18.38 8.99
N GLU A 79 8.06 -19.42 8.23
CA GLU A 79 6.69 -19.94 8.14
C GLU A 79 6.21 -20.51 9.49
N ASN A 80 7.06 -21.29 10.18
CA ASN A 80 6.78 -21.78 11.53
C ASN A 80 6.64 -20.63 12.56
N HIS A 81 7.32 -19.50 12.36
CA HIS A 81 7.27 -18.33 13.24
C HIS A 81 6.49 -17.16 12.67
N ARG A 82 5.58 -17.41 11.71
CA ARG A 82 4.87 -16.36 10.96
C ARG A 82 4.18 -15.35 11.88
N GLY A 83 3.61 -15.79 13.00
CA GLY A 83 2.97 -14.91 13.98
C GLY A 83 3.93 -13.91 14.62
N VAL A 84 5.14 -14.35 14.97
CA VAL A 84 6.17 -13.49 15.57
C VAL A 84 6.70 -12.49 14.55
N VAL A 85 6.94 -12.95 13.31
CA VAL A 85 7.40 -12.08 12.22
C VAL A 85 6.37 -10.99 11.93
N LEU A 86 5.08 -11.35 11.85
CA LEU A 86 4.00 -10.38 11.67
C LEU A 86 3.91 -9.41 12.86
N ALA A 87 4.00 -9.90 14.10
CA ALA A 87 3.99 -9.03 15.28
C ALA A 87 5.16 -8.02 15.25
N LEU A 88 6.35 -8.46 14.88
CA LEU A 88 7.53 -7.59 14.76
C LEU A 88 7.34 -6.52 13.67
N LEU A 89 6.76 -6.89 12.52
CA LEU A 89 6.44 -5.93 11.45
C LEU A 89 5.40 -4.89 11.90
N ILE A 90 4.39 -5.32 12.65
CA ILE A 90 3.37 -4.41 13.20
C ILE A 90 4.02 -3.45 14.19
N VAL A 91 4.83 -3.95 15.12
CA VAL A 91 5.58 -3.10 16.06
C VAL A 91 6.46 -2.11 15.31
N ALA A 92 7.21 -2.56 14.30
CA ALA A 92 8.05 -1.68 13.48
C ALA A 92 7.22 -0.57 12.81
N ALA A 93 6.03 -0.87 12.30
CA ALA A 93 5.12 0.13 11.73
C ALA A 93 4.66 1.16 12.78
N PHE A 94 4.33 0.74 14.00
CA PHE A 94 4.00 1.67 15.09
C PHE A 94 5.16 2.57 15.52
N LEU A 95 6.41 2.14 15.34
CA LEU A 95 7.59 2.93 15.68
C LEU A 95 7.92 4.01 14.64
N VAL A 96 7.45 3.87 13.39
CA VAL A 96 7.69 4.85 12.32
C VAL A 96 7.28 6.28 12.71
N PRO A 97 6.05 6.55 13.20
CA PRO A 97 5.66 7.92 13.56
C PRO A 97 6.37 8.46 14.82
N VAL A 98 6.93 7.59 15.65
CA VAL A 98 7.62 7.98 16.89
C VAL A 98 9.05 8.48 16.59
N PHE A 99 9.74 7.82 15.66
CA PHE A 99 11.14 8.12 15.35
C PHE A 99 11.34 8.77 13.97
N GLY A 100 10.33 8.74 13.11
CA GLY A 100 10.40 9.22 11.74
C GLY A 100 10.12 10.71 11.61
N SER A 101 10.79 11.36 10.65
CA SER A 101 10.47 12.74 10.26
C SER A 101 9.10 12.82 9.58
N ARG A 102 8.53 14.02 9.47
CA ARG A 102 7.26 14.26 8.73
C ARG A 102 7.27 13.70 7.31
N GLY A 103 8.41 13.79 6.61
CA GLY A 103 8.59 13.21 5.28
C GLY A 103 8.51 11.68 5.30
N ALA A 104 9.18 11.04 6.26
CA ALA A 104 9.14 9.60 6.44
C ALA A 104 7.72 9.09 6.74
N VAL A 105 6.96 9.81 7.59
CA VAL A 105 5.57 9.46 7.90
C VAL A 105 4.67 9.56 6.66
N ASN A 106 4.84 10.58 5.81
CA ASN A 106 4.08 10.69 4.57
C ASN A 106 4.40 9.56 3.60
N ILE A 107 5.69 9.22 3.43
CA ILE A 107 6.13 8.12 2.57
C ILE A 107 5.60 6.78 3.11
N ALA A 108 5.68 6.56 4.42
CA ALA A 108 5.17 5.37 5.05
C ALA A 108 3.64 5.27 4.93
N THR A 109 2.92 6.40 5.00
CA THR A 109 1.48 6.46 4.75
C THR A 109 1.15 6.01 3.33
N LEU A 110 1.88 6.53 2.34
CA LEU A 110 1.72 6.13 0.94
C LEU A 110 2.06 4.64 0.75
N ALA A 111 3.11 4.15 1.39
CA ALA A 111 3.47 2.73 1.37
C ALA A 111 2.35 1.85 1.93
N LEU A 112 1.70 2.23 3.04
CA LEU A 112 0.57 1.48 3.59
C LEU A 112 -0.63 1.44 2.64
N ILE A 113 -0.91 2.54 1.91
CA ILE A 113 -1.95 2.54 0.87
C ILE A 113 -1.59 1.53 -0.23
N TYR A 114 -0.36 1.52 -0.72
CA TYR A 114 0.09 0.54 -1.70
C TYR A 114 0.11 -0.89 -1.18
N VAL A 115 0.39 -1.11 0.11
CA VAL A 115 0.26 -2.43 0.74
C VAL A 115 -1.20 -2.89 0.68
N MET A 116 -2.16 -2.04 1.03
CA MET A 116 -3.58 -2.40 0.93
C MET A 116 -3.99 -2.69 -0.53
N LEU A 117 -3.53 -1.89 -1.50
CA LEU A 117 -3.78 -2.13 -2.92
C LEU A 117 -3.13 -3.44 -3.43
N GLY A 118 -1.91 -3.73 -2.97
CA GLY A 118 -1.24 -4.98 -3.31
C GLY A 118 -1.94 -6.19 -2.71
N LEU A 119 -2.43 -6.07 -1.46
CA LEU A 119 -3.21 -7.11 -0.80
C LEU A 119 -4.54 -7.37 -1.52
N SER A 120 -5.26 -6.34 -1.95
CA SER A 120 -6.50 -6.50 -2.73
C SER A 120 -6.24 -7.13 -4.09
N LEU A 121 -5.19 -6.71 -4.80
CA LEU A 121 -4.80 -7.33 -6.06
C LEU A 121 -4.41 -8.81 -5.89
N ASN A 122 -3.75 -9.14 -4.78
CA ASN A 122 -3.33 -10.50 -4.48
C ASN A 122 -4.52 -11.45 -4.21
N ILE A 123 -5.69 -10.94 -3.79
CA ILE A 123 -6.90 -11.78 -3.70
C ILE A 123 -7.29 -12.30 -5.09
N VAL A 124 -7.37 -11.40 -6.06
CA VAL A 124 -7.84 -11.71 -7.42
C VAL A 124 -6.79 -12.52 -8.19
N VAL A 125 -5.55 -12.03 -8.25
CA VAL A 125 -4.48 -12.65 -9.04
C VAL A 125 -3.85 -13.83 -8.30
N GLY A 126 -3.58 -13.65 -7.00
CA GLY A 126 -2.86 -14.62 -6.19
C GLY A 126 -3.73 -15.78 -5.71
N TYR A 127 -4.97 -15.55 -5.29
CA TYR A 127 -5.84 -16.63 -4.79
C TYR A 127 -6.80 -17.15 -5.85
N ALA A 128 -7.53 -16.29 -6.56
CA ALA A 128 -8.49 -16.73 -7.57
C ALA A 128 -7.86 -17.09 -8.93
N GLY A 129 -6.60 -16.69 -9.17
CA GLY A 129 -5.88 -16.98 -10.43
C GLY A 129 -6.37 -16.17 -11.63
N LEU A 130 -7.08 -15.07 -11.38
CA LEU A 130 -7.63 -14.22 -12.43
C LEU A 130 -6.65 -13.09 -12.73
N LEU A 131 -6.25 -12.95 -13.99
CA LEU A 131 -5.37 -11.87 -14.41
C LEU A 131 -6.18 -10.56 -14.49
N ASP A 132 -5.97 -9.67 -13.52
CA ASP A 132 -6.62 -8.35 -13.43
C ASP A 132 -5.60 -7.22 -13.61
N LEU A 133 -5.66 -6.56 -14.78
CA LEU A 133 -4.88 -5.35 -15.07
C LEU A 133 -5.70 -4.07 -14.84
N GLY A 134 -6.99 -4.21 -14.56
CA GLY A 134 -7.95 -3.13 -14.36
C GLY A 134 -8.09 -2.69 -12.90
N HIS A 135 -7.38 -3.32 -11.96
CA HIS A 135 -7.50 -3.09 -10.53
C HIS A 135 -7.49 -1.59 -10.12
N VAL A 136 -6.69 -0.79 -10.81
CA VAL A 136 -6.55 0.65 -10.57
C VAL A 136 -7.86 1.41 -10.81
N ALA A 137 -8.74 0.93 -11.69
CA ALA A 137 -10.05 1.55 -11.89
C ALA A 137 -10.96 1.41 -10.67
N PHE A 138 -10.95 0.28 -9.97
CA PHE A 138 -11.71 0.13 -8.73
C PHE A 138 -11.18 1.06 -7.64
N TYR A 139 -9.86 1.19 -7.56
CA TYR A 139 -9.23 2.19 -6.67
C TYR A 139 -9.68 3.62 -7.02
N ALA A 140 -9.67 3.99 -8.30
CA ALA A 140 -10.08 5.31 -8.75
C ALA A 140 -11.57 5.57 -8.44
N VAL A 141 -12.46 4.65 -8.79
CA VAL A 141 -13.90 4.78 -8.51
C VAL A 141 -14.15 4.96 -7.01
N GLY A 142 -13.53 4.13 -6.16
CA GLY A 142 -13.67 4.27 -4.71
C GLY A 142 -13.16 5.61 -4.18
N ALA A 143 -12.01 6.09 -4.68
CA ALA A 143 -11.45 7.38 -4.29
C ALA A 143 -12.34 8.56 -4.71
N TYR A 144 -12.89 8.55 -5.93
CA TYR A 144 -13.80 9.59 -6.41
C TYR A 144 -15.17 9.53 -5.69
N CYS A 145 -15.73 8.34 -5.47
CA CYS A 145 -16.95 8.18 -4.66
C CYS A 145 -16.75 8.77 -3.26
N TYR A 146 -15.63 8.47 -2.62
CA TYR A 146 -15.30 9.05 -1.32
C TYR A 146 -15.18 10.58 -1.39
N ALA A 147 -14.43 11.11 -2.36
CA ALA A 147 -14.19 12.55 -2.49
C ALA A 147 -15.48 13.34 -2.73
N ILE A 148 -16.37 12.84 -3.60
CA ILE A 148 -17.65 13.49 -3.92
C ILE A 148 -18.57 13.47 -2.69
N LEU A 149 -18.73 12.32 -2.03
CA LEU A 149 -19.60 12.22 -0.85
C LEU A 149 -19.10 13.08 0.32
N ALA A 150 -17.78 13.12 0.53
CA ALA A 150 -17.18 13.97 1.56
C ALA A 150 -17.41 15.47 1.28
N GLN A 151 -17.40 15.91 0.02
CA GLN A 151 -17.75 17.29 -0.32
C GLN A 151 -19.22 17.64 -0.03
N HIS A 152 -20.11 16.67 -0.11
CA HIS A 152 -21.52 16.83 0.26
C HIS A 152 -21.76 16.78 1.78
N GLY A 153 -20.69 16.76 2.59
CA GLY A 153 -20.77 16.77 4.05
C GLY A 153 -21.07 15.41 4.68
N VAL A 154 -21.01 14.31 3.91
CA VAL A 154 -21.15 12.96 4.47
C VAL A 154 -19.89 12.63 5.27
N GLY A 155 -20.07 12.27 6.55
CA GLY A 155 -18.97 12.02 7.48
C GLY A 155 -17.98 10.95 6.99
N PHE A 156 -16.73 11.05 7.44
CA PHE A 156 -15.65 10.14 7.03
C PHE A 156 -16.01 8.65 7.15
N TRP A 157 -16.52 8.27 8.32
CA TRP A 157 -16.81 6.87 8.65
C TRP A 157 -18.04 6.30 7.94
N THR A 158 -18.98 7.14 7.52
CA THR A 158 -20.16 6.71 6.75
C THR A 158 -19.86 6.69 5.26
N THR A 159 -19.05 7.63 4.78
CA THR A 159 -18.60 7.65 3.39
C THR A 159 -17.76 6.43 3.03
N LEU A 160 -16.89 5.94 3.93
CA LEU A 160 -16.03 4.78 3.68
C LEU A 160 -16.79 3.49 3.27
N PRO A 161 -17.78 2.99 4.04
CA PRO A 161 -18.57 1.83 3.65
C PRO A 161 -19.47 2.11 2.43
N ILE A 162 -20.01 3.33 2.28
CA ILE A 162 -20.82 3.67 1.10
C ILE A 162 -19.96 3.62 -0.16
N ALA A 163 -18.76 4.20 -0.14
CA ALA A 163 -17.82 4.14 -1.26
C ALA A 163 -17.39 2.70 -1.56
N ALA A 164 -17.17 1.87 -0.54
CA ALA A 164 -16.87 0.45 -0.72
C ALA A 164 -18.04 -0.30 -1.39
N LEU A 165 -19.28 -0.06 -0.96
CA LEU A 165 -20.47 -0.67 -1.55
C LEU A 165 -20.71 -0.22 -2.99
N LEU A 166 -20.54 1.07 -3.30
CA LEU A 166 -20.67 1.60 -4.65
C LEU A 166 -19.59 1.02 -5.58
N THR A 167 -18.34 0.94 -5.10
CA THR A 167 -17.24 0.33 -5.86
C THR A 167 -17.49 -1.15 -6.08
N GLY A 168 -17.97 -1.87 -5.06
CA GLY A 168 -18.35 -3.28 -5.17
C GLY A 168 -19.52 -3.49 -6.13
N ALA A 169 -20.54 -2.63 -6.12
CA ALA A 169 -21.66 -2.69 -7.05
C ALA A 169 -21.21 -2.47 -8.50
N LEU A 170 -20.29 -1.53 -8.73
CA LEU A 170 -19.66 -1.32 -10.04
C LEU A 170 -18.82 -2.54 -10.45
N GLY A 171 -18.08 -3.12 -9.52
CA GLY A 171 -17.37 -4.40 -9.70
C GLY A 171 -18.29 -5.56 -10.09
N LEU A 172 -19.44 -5.70 -9.44
CA LEU A 172 -20.43 -6.75 -9.79
C LEU A 172 -21.03 -6.53 -11.18
N LEU A 173 -21.38 -5.29 -11.51
CA LEU A 173 -21.93 -4.91 -12.81
C LEU A 173 -20.96 -5.28 -13.94
N LEU A 174 -19.67 -5.02 -13.73
CA LEU A 174 -18.62 -5.26 -14.71
C LEU A 174 -18.09 -6.69 -14.70
N GLY A 175 -18.06 -7.34 -13.54
CA GLY A 175 -17.66 -8.73 -13.40
C GLY A 175 -18.56 -9.62 -14.24
N PHE A 176 -19.87 -9.39 -14.23
CA PHE A 176 -20.82 -10.23 -14.95
C PHE A 176 -20.50 -10.48 -16.45
N PRO A 177 -20.23 -9.46 -17.29
CA PRO A 177 -19.82 -9.67 -18.68
C PRO A 177 -18.39 -10.23 -18.81
N VAL A 178 -17.47 -9.80 -17.94
CA VAL A 178 -16.04 -10.12 -18.03
C VAL A 178 -15.76 -11.58 -17.68
N LEU A 179 -16.56 -12.18 -16.79
CA LEU A 179 -16.44 -13.59 -16.37
C LEU A 179 -16.76 -14.62 -17.46
N ARG A 180 -17.28 -14.20 -18.62
CA ARG A 180 -17.45 -15.07 -19.80
C ARG A 180 -16.12 -15.33 -20.51
N LEU A 181 -15.08 -14.55 -20.20
CA LEU A 181 -13.76 -14.61 -20.81
C LEU A 181 -12.78 -15.41 -19.93
N ARG A 182 -11.75 -15.99 -20.56
CA ARG A 182 -10.75 -16.82 -19.89
C ARG A 182 -9.35 -16.43 -20.33
N GLY A 183 -8.38 -16.63 -19.43
CA GLY A 183 -6.96 -16.39 -19.70
C GLY A 183 -6.70 -14.95 -20.18
N ASP A 184 -6.00 -14.82 -21.29
CA ASP A 184 -5.55 -13.53 -21.82
C ASP A 184 -6.69 -12.60 -22.22
N TYR A 185 -7.84 -13.14 -22.61
CA TYR A 185 -9.02 -12.32 -22.93
C TYR A 185 -9.55 -11.58 -21.69
N LEU A 186 -9.47 -12.20 -20.51
CA LEU A 186 -9.82 -11.56 -19.25
C LEU A 186 -8.87 -10.38 -18.96
N ALA A 187 -7.58 -10.57 -19.18
CA ALA A 187 -6.54 -9.56 -18.99
C ALA A 187 -6.76 -8.33 -19.89
N ILE A 188 -7.03 -8.57 -21.18
CA ILE A 188 -7.25 -7.49 -22.15
C ILE A 188 -8.48 -6.65 -21.78
N VAL A 189 -9.57 -7.29 -21.37
CA VAL A 189 -10.80 -6.57 -21.02
C VAL A 189 -10.67 -5.82 -19.70
N THR A 190 -9.96 -6.36 -18.70
CA THR A 190 -9.71 -5.62 -17.45
C THR A 190 -8.83 -4.39 -17.69
N LEU A 191 -7.80 -4.50 -18.54
CA LEU A 191 -7.01 -3.33 -18.99
C LEU A 191 -7.89 -2.30 -19.70
N GLY A 192 -8.70 -2.74 -20.66
CA GLY A 192 -9.62 -1.87 -21.39
C GLY A 192 -10.61 -1.16 -20.46
N PHE A 193 -11.14 -1.86 -19.46
CA PHE A 193 -11.96 -1.27 -18.42
C PHE A 193 -11.21 -0.21 -17.60
N GLY A 194 -9.97 -0.52 -17.20
CA GLY A 194 -9.06 0.42 -16.55
C GLY A 194 -8.93 1.74 -17.32
N GLU A 195 -8.72 1.62 -18.62
CA GLU A 195 -8.60 2.75 -19.54
C GLU A 195 -9.92 3.51 -19.72
N ILE A 196 -11.04 2.80 -19.87
CA ILE A 196 -12.37 3.42 -19.99
C ILE A 196 -12.68 4.28 -18.76
N ILE A 197 -12.42 3.77 -17.55
CA ILE A 197 -12.64 4.54 -16.32
C ILE A 197 -11.72 5.76 -16.26
N ARG A 198 -10.45 5.62 -16.64
CA ARG A 198 -9.53 6.76 -16.72
C ARG A 198 -10.05 7.85 -17.67
N ILE A 199 -10.49 7.47 -18.87
CA ILE A 199 -11.04 8.41 -19.85
C ILE A 199 -12.32 9.03 -19.30
N LEU A 200 -13.22 8.23 -18.74
CA LEU A 200 -14.49 8.67 -18.18
C LEU A 200 -14.29 9.72 -17.07
N LEU A 201 -13.39 9.45 -16.13
CA LEU A 201 -13.05 10.37 -15.04
C LEU A 201 -12.38 11.65 -15.56
N ASN A 202 -11.63 11.59 -16.65
CA ASN A 202 -11.03 12.81 -17.23
C ASN A 202 -12.01 13.64 -18.06
N ASN A 203 -13.10 13.05 -18.59
CA ASN A 203 -14.09 13.75 -19.41
C ASN A 203 -15.34 14.18 -18.63
N LEU A 204 -15.58 13.62 -17.44
CA LEU A 204 -16.70 13.99 -16.57
C LEU A 204 -16.39 15.25 -15.74
N ASP A 205 -16.19 16.38 -16.42
CA ASP A 205 -15.85 17.66 -15.77
C ASP A 205 -16.90 18.07 -14.72
N SER A 206 -18.18 17.83 -14.98
CA SER A 206 -19.29 18.20 -14.08
C SER A 206 -19.27 17.51 -12.73
N LEU A 207 -18.73 16.29 -12.64
CA LEU A 207 -18.77 15.47 -11.44
C LEU A 207 -17.40 15.29 -10.78
N THR A 208 -16.36 15.10 -11.59
CA THR A 208 -15.00 14.75 -11.13
C THR A 208 -14.03 15.92 -11.20
N ASN A 209 -14.44 17.02 -11.85
CA ASN A 209 -13.60 18.16 -12.20
C ASN A 209 -12.44 17.79 -13.16
N GLY A 210 -12.60 16.68 -13.91
CA GLY A 210 -11.71 16.25 -14.96
C GLY A 210 -10.26 16.06 -14.48
N PRO A 211 -9.26 16.47 -15.29
CA PRO A 211 -7.84 16.33 -14.94
C PRO A 211 -7.40 17.14 -13.70
N LYS A 212 -8.19 18.13 -13.27
CA LYS A 212 -7.89 18.95 -12.08
C LYS A 212 -8.15 18.18 -10.78
N GLY A 213 -8.98 17.15 -10.84
CA GLY A 213 -9.41 16.38 -9.67
C GLY A 213 -10.20 17.21 -8.65
N ILE A 214 -10.51 16.55 -7.54
CA ILE A 214 -11.35 17.10 -6.48
C ILE A 214 -10.45 17.64 -5.36
N ASN A 215 -10.56 18.96 -5.12
CA ASN A 215 -9.82 19.66 -4.07
C ASN A 215 -10.68 19.88 -2.81
N ASN A 216 -10.05 20.28 -1.72
CA ASN A 216 -10.70 20.62 -0.44
C ASN A 216 -11.55 19.50 0.18
N ILE A 217 -11.13 18.24 0.01
CA ILE A 217 -11.78 17.11 0.67
C ILE A 217 -11.62 17.26 2.20
N PRO A 218 -12.72 17.23 2.97
CA PRO A 218 -12.66 17.24 4.41
C PRO A 218 -11.73 16.14 4.94
N LYS A 219 -10.87 16.51 5.88
CA LYS A 219 -9.90 15.57 6.44
C LYS A 219 -10.63 14.59 7.35
N PRO A 220 -10.19 13.32 7.39
CA PRO A 220 -10.84 12.34 8.25
C PRO A 220 -10.65 12.69 9.72
N GLY A 221 -11.74 12.66 10.49
CA GLY A 221 -11.77 12.76 11.94
C GLY A 221 -12.18 11.43 12.57
N LEU A 222 -12.01 11.29 13.89
CA LEU A 222 -12.49 10.13 14.64
C LEU A 222 -13.87 10.47 15.22
N PHE A 223 -14.95 10.14 14.50
CA PHE A 223 -16.33 10.51 14.87
C PHE A 223 -16.47 12.02 15.11
N ASN A 224 -16.63 12.46 16.36
CA ASN A 224 -16.77 13.88 16.77
C ASN A 224 -15.43 14.55 17.11
N ILE A 225 -14.32 13.83 16.97
CA ILE A 225 -12.97 14.34 17.21
C ILE A 225 -12.37 14.75 15.87
N VAL A 226 -12.27 16.05 15.67
CA VAL A 226 -11.72 16.61 14.44
C VAL A 226 -10.32 17.14 14.72
N PHE A 227 -9.40 16.92 13.79
CA PHE A 227 -7.99 17.31 13.95
C PHE A 227 -7.71 18.60 13.20
N THR A 228 -8.55 19.60 13.45
CA THR A 228 -8.42 20.98 13.00
C THR A 228 -7.91 21.86 14.14
N ARG A 229 -7.37 23.03 13.81
CA ARG A 229 -6.90 24.02 14.79
C ARG A 229 -8.05 24.66 15.59
N LYS A 230 -9.27 24.61 15.05
CA LYS A 230 -10.53 25.05 15.68
C LYS A 230 -11.60 24.04 15.26
N GLY A 231 -12.36 23.54 16.22
CA GLY A 231 -13.49 22.64 15.98
C GLY A 231 -14.66 23.38 15.35
N GLY A 232 -15.42 22.70 14.47
CA GLY A 232 -16.74 23.18 14.06
C GLY A 232 -17.77 23.06 15.20
N ALA A 233 -19.01 23.52 14.95
CA ALA A 233 -20.10 23.40 15.92
C ALA A 233 -20.38 21.91 16.23
N GLY A 234 -20.09 21.47 17.46
CA GLY A 234 -20.27 20.09 17.91
C GLY A 234 -19.06 19.17 17.74
N GLU A 235 -17.93 19.66 17.23
CA GLU A 235 -16.70 18.90 17.06
C GLU A 235 -15.66 19.32 18.11
N THR A 236 -15.05 18.33 18.77
CA THR A 236 -13.96 18.59 19.72
C THR A 236 -12.62 18.42 19.03
N PRO A 237 -11.76 19.45 19.02
CA PRO A 237 -10.40 19.28 18.54
C PRO A 237 -9.64 18.28 19.41
N PHE A 238 -8.95 17.32 18.78
CA PHE A 238 -8.15 16.35 19.55
C PHE A 238 -7.11 17.02 20.46
N HIS A 239 -6.54 18.13 20.01
CA HIS A 239 -5.56 18.88 20.80
C HIS A 239 -6.17 19.47 22.09
N GLU A 240 -7.46 19.82 22.07
CA GLU A 240 -8.19 20.26 23.26
C GLU A 240 -8.56 19.10 24.18
N LEU A 241 -8.91 17.93 23.61
CA LEU A 241 -9.26 16.73 24.39
C LEU A 241 -8.04 16.13 25.13
N VAL A 242 -6.85 16.17 24.53
CA VAL A 242 -5.62 15.62 25.12
C VAL A 242 -4.80 16.70 25.86
N GLY A 243 -5.15 17.98 25.73
CA GLY A 243 -4.44 19.08 26.39
C GLY A 243 -3.04 19.33 25.84
N ILE A 244 -2.77 18.96 24.58
CA ILE A 244 -1.46 19.10 23.91
C ILE A 244 -1.53 20.28 22.92
N PRO A 245 -0.47 21.10 22.76
CA PRO A 245 -0.46 22.13 21.73
C PRO A 245 -0.60 21.54 20.33
N PHE A 246 -1.50 22.12 19.52
CA PHE A 246 -1.71 21.72 18.14
C PHE A 246 -0.43 21.89 17.32
N SER A 247 0.13 20.79 16.81
CA SER A 247 1.22 20.80 15.84
C SER A 247 0.79 20.15 14.53
N THR A 248 1.26 20.71 13.42
CA THR A 248 0.99 20.16 12.07
C THR A 248 1.56 18.74 11.90
N GLU A 249 2.58 18.38 12.69
CA GLU A 249 3.21 17.06 12.67
C GLU A 249 2.32 15.97 13.28
N GLN A 250 1.67 16.26 14.42
CA GLN A 250 0.72 15.34 15.05
C GLN A 250 -0.42 14.95 14.11
N ARG A 251 -0.86 15.88 13.25
CA ARG A 251 -1.87 15.58 12.24
C ARG A 251 -1.40 14.51 11.23
N GLY A 252 -0.14 14.56 10.79
CA GLY A 252 0.41 13.55 9.88
C GLY A 252 0.48 12.17 10.52
N ILE A 253 0.93 12.13 11.77
CA ILE A 253 0.98 10.90 12.59
C ILE A 253 -0.41 10.29 12.75
N PHE A 254 -1.43 11.09 13.02
CA PHE A 254 -2.79 10.59 13.18
C PHE A 254 -3.36 9.95 11.90
N LEU A 255 -3.19 10.61 10.75
CA LEU A 255 -3.60 10.04 9.45
C LEU A 255 -2.86 8.73 9.15
N TYR A 256 -1.58 8.68 9.46
CA TYR A 256 -0.79 7.46 9.37
C TYR A 256 -1.37 6.35 10.25
N LEU A 257 -1.74 6.64 11.50
CA LEU A 257 -2.33 5.66 12.42
C LEU A 257 -3.71 5.17 11.95
N ILE A 258 -4.55 6.03 11.37
CA ILE A 258 -5.81 5.60 10.74
C ILE A 258 -5.52 4.61 9.61
N ILE A 259 -4.61 4.96 8.71
CA ILE A 259 -4.28 4.13 7.55
C ILE A 259 -3.61 2.82 7.99
N LEU A 260 -2.77 2.85 9.03
CA LEU A 260 -2.22 1.66 9.65
C LEU A 260 -3.34 0.79 10.24
N GLY A 261 -4.29 1.37 10.97
CA GLY A 261 -5.45 0.67 11.51
C GLY A 261 -6.30 0.02 10.41
N LEU A 262 -6.57 0.74 9.31
CA LEU A 262 -7.27 0.19 8.15
C LEU A 262 -6.46 -0.92 7.47
N CYS A 263 -5.13 -0.79 7.37
CA CYS A 263 -4.26 -1.82 6.82
C CYS A 263 -4.25 -3.10 7.69
N LEU A 264 -4.24 -2.95 9.02
CA LEU A 264 -4.38 -4.10 9.93
C LEU A 264 -5.76 -4.74 9.84
N LEU A 265 -6.81 -3.93 9.69
CA LEU A 265 -8.17 -4.40 9.46
C LEU A 265 -8.27 -5.18 8.14
N THR A 266 -7.72 -4.66 7.04
CA THR A 266 -7.73 -5.38 5.75
C THR A 266 -6.94 -6.68 5.84
N LEU A 267 -5.77 -6.69 6.48
CA LEU A 267 -5.02 -7.92 6.74
C LEU A 267 -5.83 -8.94 7.56
N TRP A 268 -6.53 -8.48 8.59
CA TRP A 268 -7.38 -9.34 9.40
C TRP A 268 -8.56 -9.91 8.60
N VAL A 269 -9.27 -9.07 7.84
CA VAL A 269 -10.40 -9.47 6.97
C VAL A 269 -9.93 -10.49 5.93
N ILE A 270 -8.81 -10.22 5.25
CA ILE A 270 -8.27 -11.12 4.22
C ILE A 270 -7.88 -12.46 4.85
N ASN A 271 -7.15 -12.46 5.97
CA ASN A 271 -6.81 -13.70 6.67
C ASN A 271 -8.03 -14.49 7.12
N ARG A 272 -9.13 -13.80 7.46
CA ARG A 272 -10.40 -14.45 7.81
C ARG A 272 -11.08 -15.05 6.58
N LEU A 273 -11.16 -14.30 5.47
CA LEU A 273 -11.76 -14.74 4.20
C LEU A 273 -11.04 -15.96 3.62
N LEU A 274 -9.71 -15.97 3.66
CA LEU A 274 -8.89 -17.09 3.15
C LEU A 274 -9.08 -18.38 3.96
N ARG A 275 -9.43 -18.27 5.24
CA ARG A 275 -9.75 -19.46 6.07
C ARG A 275 -11.20 -19.94 5.90
N MET A 276 -12.07 -19.11 5.32
CA MET A 276 -13.47 -19.45 5.04
C MET A 276 -13.59 -20.33 3.78
N PRO A 277 -14.74 -21.00 3.56
CA PRO A 277 -14.97 -21.83 2.37
C PRO A 277 -14.77 -21.09 1.05
N ILE A 278 -15.10 -19.79 1.00
CA ILE A 278 -14.90 -18.92 -0.17
C ILE A 278 -13.42 -18.85 -0.56
N GLY A 279 -12.51 -18.65 0.41
CA GLY A 279 -11.08 -18.60 0.15
C GLY A 279 -10.52 -19.91 -0.41
N ARG A 280 -10.98 -21.05 0.14
CA ARG A 280 -10.60 -22.38 -0.38
C ARG A 280 -11.15 -22.63 -1.78
N ALA A 281 -12.33 -22.09 -2.09
CA ALA A 281 -12.93 -22.18 -3.41
C ALA A 281 -12.15 -21.37 -4.45
N TRP A 282 -11.60 -20.19 -4.08
CA TRP A 282 -10.69 -19.44 -4.95
C TRP A 282 -9.41 -20.22 -5.25
N GLU A 283 -8.80 -20.80 -4.22
CA GLU A 283 -7.59 -21.61 -4.36
C GLU A 283 -7.83 -22.83 -5.27
N ALA A 284 -8.92 -23.57 -5.04
CA ALA A 284 -9.29 -24.70 -5.90
C ALA A 284 -9.57 -24.28 -7.36
N LEU A 285 -10.23 -23.14 -7.56
CA LEU A 285 -10.49 -22.58 -8.89
C LEU A 285 -9.20 -22.22 -9.63
N ARG A 286 -8.22 -21.66 -8.91
CA ARG A 286 -6.91 -21.30 -9.47
C ARG A 286 -6.12 -22.53 -9.92
N GLU A 287 -6.20 -23.62 -9.18
CA GLU A 287 -5.52 -24.88 -9.52
C GLU A 287 -6.15 -25.57 -10.74
N ASP A 288 -7.48 -25.77 -10.76
CA ASP A 288 -8.19 -26.36 -11.90
C ASP A 288 -9.67 -25.98 -11.95
N GLU A 289 -10.01 -25.06 -12.85
CA GLU A 289 -11.40 -24.63 -13.10
C GLU A 289 -12.28 -25.75 -13.65
N ILE A 290 -11.74 -26.66 -14.46
CA ILE A 290 -12.51 -27.75 -15.09
C ILE A 290 -12.87 -28.80 -14.04
N ALA A 291 -11.92 -29.17 -13.17
CA ALA A 291 -12.17 -30.07 -12.05
C ALA A 291 -13.23 -29.49 -11.10
N CYS A 292 -13.13 -28.21 -10.72
CA CYS A 292 -14.14 -27.55 -9.90
C CYS A 292 -15.54 -27.63 -10.53
N ARG A 293 -15.64 -27.37 -11.84
CA ARG A 293 -16.91 -27.43 -12.56
C ARG A 293 -17.47 -28.85 -12.62
N SER A 294 -16.62 -29.88 -12.73
CA SER A 294 -17.05 -31.29 -12.69
C SER A 294 -17.62 -31.72 -11.34
N LEU A 295 -17.17 -31.07 -10.25
CA LEU A 295 -17.67 -31.28 -8.88
C LEU A 295 -18.95 -30.47 -8.58
N GLY A 296 -19.55 -29.81 -9.58
CA GLY A 296 -20.78 -29.04 -9.44
C GLY A 296 -20.60 -27.64 -8.83
N VAL A 297 -19.36 -27.17 -8.69
CA VAL A 297 -19.04 -25.85 -8.15
C VAL A 297 -19.34 -24.76 -9.20
N ASN A 298 -20.12 -23.74 -8.83
CA ASN A 298 -20.41 -22.61 -9.72
C ASN A 298 -19.20 -21.68 -9.84
N THR A 299 -18.38 -21.91 -10.88
CA THR A 299 -17.15 -21.15 -11.13
C THR A 299 -17.41 -19.66 -11.35
N THR A 300 -18.52 -19.30 -12.00
CA THR A 300 -18.90 -17.90 -12.23
C THR A 300 -19.19 -17.17 -10.92
N GLY A 301 -19.96 -17.79 -10.02
CA GLY A 301 -20.28 -17.18 -8.73
C GLY A 301 -19.04 -17.00 -7.84
N ILE A 302 -18.12 -17.96 -7.88
CA ILE A 302 -16.86 -17.88 -7.10
C ILE A 302 -15.94 -16.81 -7.66
N LYS A 303 -15.80 -16.72 -8.99
CA LYS A 303 -15.01 -15.64 -9.60
C LYS A 303 -15.59 -14.25 -9.30
N LEU A 304 -16.91 -14.12 -9.23
CA LEU A 304 -17.58 -12.86 -8.90
C LEU A 304 -17.41 -12.46 -7.42
N SER A 305 -17.21 -13.44 -6.55
CA SER A 305 -17.00 -13.19 -5.11
C SER A 305 -15.59 -12.69 -4.77
N ALA A 306 -14.61 -12.96 -5.66
CA ALA A 306 -13.23 -12.49 -5.54
C ALA A 306 -13.12 -11.01 -5.93
#